data_AF-A0A9J6B4F0-F1
#
_entry.id   AF-A0A9J6B4F0-F1
#
_cell.length_a   1.000
_cell.length_b   1.000
_cell.length_c   1.000
_cell.angle_alpha   90.00
_cell.angle_beta   90.00
_cell.angle_gamma   90.00
#
_symmetry.space_group_name_H-M   'P 1'
#
loop_
_entity.id
_entity.type
_entity.pdbx_description
1 polymer ?
#
loop_
_entity_poly.entity_id
_entity_poly.type
_entity_poly.pdbx_seq_one_letter_code
_entity_poly.pdbx_strand_id
1 'polypeptide(L)'
;MEKFEELKRAVESVEMVDAHAHNIVALDSNVPFLSCFSESIGAKTLSDSPNSVDFQVNLNEICELYGSSLSLDAVEESRRCLGLEASAAVCFKAARIVTLLIDDGIKLDKKLDIKWHESLVPTVCRILQVEHVAENVLEK
;
A
#
# COMPACT_ATOMS: atom_id res chain seq x y z
N MET A 1 -21.23 3.88 24.27
CA MET A 1 -20.28 3.18 23.38
C MET A 1 -20.50 1.65 23.41
N GLU A 2 -20.95 1.09 24.54
CA GLU A 2 -21.19 -0.37 24.73
C GLU A 2 -22.02 -1.11 23.66
N LYS A 3 -22.97 -0.44 23.00
CA LYS A 3 -23.93 -1.08 22.06
C LYS A 3 -23.26 -1.79 20.87
N PHE A 4 -22.05 -1.40 20.49
CA PHE A 4 -21.35 -1.96 19.33
C PHE A 4 -20.01 -2.59 19.67
N GLU A 5 -19.71 -2.85 20.94
CA GLU A 5 -18.40 -3.38 21.34
C GLU A 5 -18.11 -4.76 20.76
N GLU A 6 -19.12 -5.62 20.65
CA GLU A 6 -18.97 -6.92 20.00
C GLU A 6 -18.71 -6.78 18.50
N LEU A 7 -19.45 -5.90 17.82
CA LEU A 7 -19.24 -5.61 16.41
C LEU A 7 -17.86 -5.00 16.15
N LYS A 8 -17.44 -4.05 16.99
CA LYS A 8 -16.12 -3.42 16.91
C LYS A 8 -15.02 -4.47 17.04
N ARG A 9 -15.09 -5.33 18.06
CA ARG A 9 -14.13 -6.44 18.22
C ARG A 9 -14.14 -7.39 17.02
N ALA A 10 -15.30 -7.70 16.46
CA ALA A 10 -15.39 -8.55 15.27
C ALA A 10 -14.71 -7.90 14.05
N VAL A 11 -14.96 -6.61 13.80
CA VAL A 11 -14.34 -5.86 12.70
C VAL A 11 -12.83 -5.72 12.89
N GLU A 12 -12.36 -5.42 14.10
CA GLU A 12 -10.93 -5.24 14.38
C GLU A 12 -10.13 -6.56 14.39
N SER A 13 -10.81 -7.70 14.54
CA SER A 13 -10.16 -9.02 14.60
C SER A 13 -10.34 -9.88 13.36
N VAL A 14 -11.14 -9.46 12.37
CA VAL A 14 -11.30 -10.20 11.13
C VAL A 14 -9.98 -10.18 10.33
N GLU A 15 -9.71 -11.26 9.61
CA GLU A 15 -8.64 -11.28 8.62
C GLU A 15 -9.15 -10.66 7.32
N MET A 16 -8.30 -9.87 6.65
CA MET A 16 -8.68 -9.09 5.48
C MET A 16 -8.26 -9.78 4.18
N VAL A 17 -9.17 -9.78 3.21
CA VAL A 17 -8.88 -10.05 1.81
C VAL A 17 -8.82 -8.71 1.09
N ASP A 18 -7.64 -8.31 0.66
CA ASP A 18 -7.49 -7.15 -0.19
C ASP A 18 -7.78 -7.57 -1.64
N ALA A 19 -8.97 -7.22 -2.11
CA ALA A 19 -9.50 -7.69 -3.39
C ALA A 19 -8.96 -6.91 -4.59
N HIS A 20 -8.23 -5.80 -4.39
CA HIS A 20 -7.65 -5.03 -5.48
C HIS A 20 -6.50 -4.15 -5.00
N ALA A 21 -5.28 -4.60 -5.26
CA ALA A 21 -4.05 -3.88 -4.98
C ALA A 21 -3.13 -3.82 -6.21
N HIS A 22 -2.06 -3.04 -6.08
CA HIS A 22 -0.98 -2.98 -7.08
C HIS A 22 0.35 -3.43 -6.47
N ASN A 23 1.32 -3.73 -7.34
CA ASN A 23 2.66 -4.15 -6.92
C ASN A 23 3.36 -3.10 -6.05
N ILE A 24 4.03 -3.57 -4.99
CA ILE A 24 5.00 -2.78 -4.24
C ILE A 24 6.22 -2.49 -5.13
N VAL A 25 6.83 -1.32 -4.95
CA VAL A 25 8.06 -0.91 -5.63
C VAL A 25 9.27 -0.94 -4.70
N ALA A 26 10.46 -1.11 -5.27
CA ALA A 26 11.72 -1.07 -4.53
C ALA A 26 11.94 0.27 -3.78
N LEU A 27 12.77 0.27 -2.72
CA LEU A 27 13.07 1.47 -1.92
C LEU A 27 13.69 2.60 -2.76
N ASP A 28 14.45 2.23 -3.79
CA ASP A 28 15.13 3.14 -4.71
C ASP A 28 14.32 3.42 -5.98
N SER A 29 13.02 3.11 -5.98
CA SER A 29 12.08 3.48 -7.06
C SER A 29 11.93 4.99 -7.16
N ASN A 30 11.69 5.48 -8.37
CA ASN A 30 11.37 6.88 -8.62
C ASN A 30 9.93 7.26 -8.25
N VAL A 31 9.10 6.29 -7.80
CA VAL A 31 7.75 6.56 -7.30
C VAL A 31 7.87 7.32 -5.97
N PRO A 32 7.37 8.56 -5.86
CA PRO A 32 7.49 9.35 -4.63
C PRO A 32 6.72 8.68 -3.49
N PHE A 33 7.30 8.61 -2.29
CA PHE A 33 6.60 8.02 -1.14
C PHE A 33 5.30 8.77 -0.79
N LEU A 34 5.27 10.09 -1.00
CA LEU A 34 4.07 10.91 -0.87
C LEU A 34 2.88 10.41 -1.69
N SER A 35 3.11 9.73 -2.82
CA SER A 35 2.04 9.15 -3.64
C SER A 35 1.26 8.04 -2.93
N CYS A 36 1.83 7.42 -1.89
CA CYS A 36 1.10 6.45 -1.05
C CYS A 36 -0.03 7.11 -0.23
N PHE A 37 -0.02 8.45 -0.10
CA PHE A 37 -0.98 9.22 0.67
C PHE A 37 -1.89 10.08 -0.21
N SER A 38 -1.81 9.93 -1.54
CA SER A 38 -2.57 10.76 -2.47
C SER A 38 -2.77 10.08 -3.81
N GLU A 39 -4.01 10.13 -4.31
CA GLU A 39 -4.32 9.80 -5.70
C GLU A 39 -3.87 10.89 -6.70
N SER A 40 -3.22 11.95 -6.20
CA SER A 40 -2.76 13.09 -6.99
C SER A 40 -1.76 12.67 -8.06
N ILE A 41 -2.19 12.75 -9.33
CA ILE A 41 -1.34 12.52 -10.49
C ILE A 41 -0.59 13.82 -10.82
N GLY A 42 0.74 13.81 -10.68
CA GLY A 42 1.63 14.89 -11.11
C GLY A 42 2.09 15.86 -10.00
N ALA A 43 3.20 16.55 -10.25
CA ALA A 43 3.93 17.32 -9.23
C ALA A 43 3.12 18.46 -8.57
N LYS A 44 2.12 19.01 -9.27
CA LYS A 44 1.34 20.18 -8.80
C LYS A 44 0.20 19.82 -7.85
N THR A 45 -0.35 18.62 -7.95
CA THR A 45 -1.43 18.12 -7.08
C THR A 45 -0.84 17.45 -5.84
N LEU A 46 0.34 16.84 -5.97
CA LEU A 46 1.11 16.31 -4.84
C LEU A 46 1.49 17.39 -3.80
N SER A 47 1.71 18.65 -4.20
CA SER A 47 2.06 19.72 -3.26
C SER A 47 0.92 20.13 -2.32
N ASP A 48 -0.33 19.87 -2.69
CA ASP A 48 -1.50 20.17 -1.84
C ASP A 48 -1.91 18.97 -0.97
N SER A 49 -1.39 17.77 -1.27
CA SER A 49 -1.65 16.53 -0.53
C SER A 49 -1.49 16.67 1.00
N PRO A 50 -0.44 17.35 1.52
CA PRO A 50 -0.24 17.49 2.96
C PRO A 50 -1.38 18.21 3.73
N ASN A 51 -2.23 18.94 3.02
CA ASN A 51 -3.38 19.64 3.60
C ASN A 51 -4.67 18.80 3.61
N SER A 52 -4.65 17.60 3.03
CA SER A 52 -5.80 16.70 3.04
C SER A 52 -5.93 15.97 4.39
N VAL A 53 -7.18 15.68 4.78
CA VAL A 53 -7.47 14.87 5.98
C VAL A 53 -6.88 13.46 5.82
N ASP A 54 -7.00 12.88 4.62
CA ASP A 54 -6.49 11.55 4.33
C ASP A 54 -4.97 11.49 4.54
N PHE A 55 -4.21 12.46 4.06
CA PHE A 55 -2.77 12.53 4.33
C PHE A 55 -2.47 12.59 5.83
N GLN A 56 -3.16 13.46 6.57
CA GLN A 56 -2.89 13.67 8.00
C GLN A 56 -3.19 12.43 8.83
N VAL A 57 -4.31 11.75 8.55
CA VAL A 57 -4.71 10.51 9.24
C VAL A 57 -3.72 9.39 8.93
N ASN A 58 -3.45 9.13 7.65
CA ASN A 58 -2.53 8.07 7.23
C ASN A 58 -1.10 8.32 7.72
N LEU A 59 -0.63 9.57 7.75
CA LEU A 59 0.69 9.91 8.29
C LEU A 59 0.75 9.60 9.79
N ASN A 60 -0.29 9.94 10.56
CA ASN A 60 -0.31 9.61 11.98
C ASN A 60 -0.28 8.09 12.23
N GLU A 61 -1.09 7.33 11.50
CA GLU A 61 -1.15 5.87 11.63
C GLU A 61 0.19 5.19 11.29
N ILE A 62 0.83 5.59 10.19
CA ILE A 62 2.12 5.00 9.82
C ILE A 62 3.25 5.40 10.76
N CYS A 63 3.22 6.62 11.32
CA CYS A 63 4.16 7.05 12.36
C CYS A 63 4.03 6.19 13.61
N GLU A 64 2.80 5.92 14.06
CA GLU A 64 2.54 5.03 15.19
C GLU A 64 3.03 3.60 14.90
N LEU A 65 2.78 3.08 13.69
CA LEU A 65 3.21 1.73 13.30
C LEU A 65 4.73 1.58 13.24
N TYR A 66 5.45 2.59 12.73
CA TYR A 66 6.91 2.55 12.64
C TYR A 66 7.61 3.06 13.90
N GLY A 67 6.89 3.69 14.84
CA GLY A 67 7.46 4.34 16.01
C GLY A 67 8.30 5.57 15.67
N SER A 68 7.95 6.28 14.59
CA SER A 68 8.67 7.46 14.11
C SER A 68 8.07 8.76 14.64
N SER A 69 8.80 9.87 14.52
CA SER A 69 8.19 11.20 14.71
C SER A 69 7.16 11.50 13.63
N LEU A 70 6.20 12.38 13.93
CA LEU A 70 5.12 12.81 13.03
C LEU A 70 5.64 13.73 11.90
N SER A 71 6.29 13.13 10.91
CA SER A 71 6.69 13.79 9.66
C SER A 71 6.93 12.76 8.55
N LEU A 72 6.72 13.16 7.30
CA LEU A 72 6.95 12.29 6.15
C LEU A 72 8.42 11.81 6.08
N ASP A 73 9.36 12.73 6.28
CA ASP A 73 10.81 12.44 6.24
C ASP A 73 11.21 11.39 7.29
N ALA A 74 10.63 11.44 8.48
CA ALA A 74 10.92 10.50 9.56
C ALA A 74 10.36 9.10 9.27
N VAL A 75 9.17 9.03 8.67
CA VAL A 75 8.57 7.76 8.21
C VAL A 75 9.40 7.16 7.09
N GLU A 76 9.82 7.97 6.13
CA GLU A 76 10.71 7.55 5.05
C GLU A 76 12.04 7.02 5.56
N GLU A 77 12.65 7.72 6.52
CA GLU A 77 13.91 7.27 7.12
C GLU A 77 13.73 5.98 7.91
N SER A 78 12.64 5.86 8.68
CA SER A 78 12.31 4.63 9.41
C SER A 78 12.13 3.45 8.44
N ARG A 79 11.43 3.67 7.32
CA ARG A 79 11.26 2.70 6.23
C ARG A 79 12.60 2.28 5.60
N ARG A 80 13.50 3.24 5.35
CA ARG A 80 14.85 2.94 4.84
C ARG A 80 15.67 2.11 5.83
N CYS A 81 15.62 2.45 7.12
CA CYS A 81 16.32 1.73 8.18
C CYS A 81 15.79 0.31 8.41
N LEU A 82 14.47 0.13 8.39
CA LEU A 82 13.82 -1.18 8.52
C LEU A 82 14.08 -2.09 7.31
N GLY A 83 14.12 -1.49 6.12
CA GLY A 83 14.16 -2.22 4.86
C GLY A 83 12.76 -2.60 4.36
N LEU A 84 12.65 -2.81 3.06
CA LEU A 84 11.36 -2.92 2.36
C LEU A 84 10.47 -4.05 2.89
N GLU A 85 11.05 -5.24 3.03
CA GLU A 85 10.32 -6.44 3.43
C GLU A 85 9.81 -6.32 4.87
N ALA A 86 10.65 -5.82 5.79
CA ALA A 86 10.25 -5.61 7.18
C ALA A 86 9.18 -4.52 7.30
N SER A 87 9.33 -3.40 6.59
CA SER A 87 8.31 -2.33 6.55
C SER A 87 6.98 -2.85 6.02
N ALA A 88 6.99 -3.60 4.92
CA ALA A 88 5.78 -4.20 4.36
C ALA A 88 5.16 -5.21 5.34
N ALA A 89 5.95 -6.09 5.95
CA ALA A 89 5.45 -7.06 6.91
C ALA A 89 4.79 -6.41 8.14
N VAL A 90 5.32 -5.29 8.64
CA VAL A 90 4.71 -4.51 9.72
C VAL A 90 3.32 -4.03 9.30
N CYS A 91 3.20 -3.40 8.13
CA CYS A 91 1.91 -2.89 7.64
C CYS A 91 0.89 -4.00 7.38
N PHE A 92 1.28 -5.06 6.67
CA PHE A 92 0.40 -6.18 6.34
C PHE A 92 -0.11 -6.91 7.59
N LYS A 93 0.77 -7.08 8.59
CA LYS A 93 0.39 -7.67 9.87
C LYS A 93 -0.58 -6.78 10.65
N ALA A 94 -0.35 -5.47 10.68
CA ALA A 94 -1.24 -4.51 11.34
C ALA A 94 -2.62 -4.48 10.68
N ALA A 95 -2.67 -4.51 9.36
CA ALA A 95 -3.90 -4.55 8.56
C ALA A 95 -4.56 -5.94 8.51
N ARG A 96 -3.93 -6.98 9.08
CA ARG A 96 -4.42 -8.37 9.11
C ARG A 96 -4.73 -8.94 7.71
N ILE A 97 -3.97 -8.52 6.70
CA ILE A 97 -4.15 -9.00 5.32
C ILE A 97 -3.64 -10.43 5.22
N VAL A 98 -4.49 -11.34 4.75
CA VAL A 98 -4.14 -12.76 4.53
C VAL A 98 -4.27 -13.18 3.07
N THR A 99 -4.91 -12.37 2.25
CA THR A 99 -5.04 -12.59 0.82
C THR A 99 -4.93 -11.28 0.07
N LEU A 100 -4.13 -11.28 -1.00
CA LEU A 100 -3.85 -10.10 -1.81
C LEU A 100 -4.14 -10.40 -3.29
N LEU A 101 -5.04 -9.65 -3.90
CA LEU A 101 -5.34 -9.72 -5.33
C LEU A 101 -4.66 -8.54 -6.03
N ILE A 102 -3.63 -8.83 -6.84
CA ILE A 102 -2.78 -7.81 -7.47
C ILE A 102 -3.17 -7.62 -8.93
N ASP A 103 -3.56 -6.40 -9.29
CA ASP A 103 -3.53 -5.92 -10.67
C ASP A 103 -2.12 -5.45 -11.01
N ASP A 104 -1.42 -6.22 -11.84
CA ASP A 104 -0.06 -5.95 -12.29
C ASP A 104 0.02 -5.15 -13.59
N GLY A 105 -1.11 -4.66 -14.11
CA GLY A 105 -1.18 -3.86 -15.33
C GLY A 105 -0.60 -2.45 -15.18
N ILE A 106 -0.51 -1.93 -13.95
CA ILE A 106 0.03 -0.60 -13.70
C ILE A 106 1.53 -0.52 -14.02
N LYS A 107 1.93 0.55 -14.73
CA LYS A 107 3.32 0.84 -15.08
C LYS A 107 3.98 1.61 -13.94
N LEU A 108 4.73 0.90 -13.10
CA LEU A 108 5.47 1.45 -11.97
C LEU A 108 6.97 1.15 -12.11
N ASP A 109 7.81 2.13 -11.77
CA ASP A 109 9.26 1.98 -11.76
C ASP A 109 9.69 1.02 -10.65
N LYS A 110 10.58 0.08 -10.99
CA LYS A 110 11.11 -0.96 -10.07
C LYS A 110 10.03 -1.70 -9.28
N LYS A 111 8.88 -1.98 -9.92
CA LYS A 111 7.83 -2.81 -9.32
C LYS A 111 8.32 -4.23 -9.09
N LEU A 112 7.97 -4.79 -7.94
CA LEU A 112 8.32 -6.15 -7.56
C LEU A 112 7.31 -7.13 -8.17
N ASP A 113 7.81 -8.29 -8.57
CA ASP A 113 6.97 -9.36 -9.14
C ASP A 113 5.93 -9.86 -8.13
N ILE A 114 4.83 -10.42 -8.63
CA ILE A 114 3.77 -11.01 -7.79
C ILE A 114 4.36 -12.03 -6.81
N LYS A 115 5.33 -12.84 -7.23
CA LYS A 115 5.98 -13.83 -6.35
C LYS A 115 6.65 -13.24 -5.12
N TRP A 116 7.14 -11.99 -5.19
CA TRP A 116 7.75 -11.35 -4.03
C TRP A 116 6.72 -11.15 -2.91
N HIS A 117 5.46 -10.88 -3.26
CA HIS A 117 4.39 -10.62 -2.30
C HIS A 117 3.94 -11.89 -1.56
N GLU A 118 4.27 -13.08 -2.08
CA GLU A 118 4.01 -14.37 -1.41
C GLU A 118 4.82 -14.53 -0.11
N SER A 119 5.87 -13.71 0.11
CA SER A 119 6.57 -13.67 1.40
C SER A 119 5.81 -12.90 2.49
N LEU A 120 4.85 -12.04 2.10
CA LEU A 120 4.10 -11.18 3.02
C LEU A 120 2.79 -11.81 3.48
N VAL A 121 2.11 -12.55 2.60
CA VAL A 121 0.78 -13.12 2.87
C VAL A 121 0.66 -14.55 2.35
N PRO A 122 -0.18 -15.39 2.98
CA PRO A 122 -0.36 -16.79 2.57
C PRO A 122 -0.88 -16.98 1.15
N THR A 123 -1.71 -16.06 0.65
CA THR A 123 -2.35 -16.18 -0.67
C THR A 123 -2.18 -14.89 -1.47
N VAL A 124 -1.57 -15.00 -2.65
CA VAL A 124 -1.49 -13.92 -3.63
C VAL A 124 -2.12 -14.40 -4.93
N CYS A 125 -2.98 -13.57 -5.52
CA CYS A 125 -3.66 -13.86 -6.78
C CYS A 125 -3.44 -12.72 -7.75
N ARG A 126 -3.31 -13.03 -9.05
CA ARG A 126 -3.21 -12.04 -10.11
C ARG A 126 -4.60 -11.67 -10.63
N ILE A 127 -4.87 -10.38 -10.75
CA ILE A 127 -6.00 -9.83 -11.50
C ILE A 127 -5.55 -9.62 -12.95
N LEU A 128 -6.34 -10.10 -13.91
CA LEU A 128 -6.08 -9.85 -15.32
C LEU A 128 -6.73 -8.53 -15.75
N GLN A 129 -5.91 -7.52 -16.07
CA GLN A 129 -6.38 -6.29 -16.69
C GLN A 129 -6.72 -6.54 -18.16
N VAL A 130 -8.02 -6.57 -18.47
CA VAL A 130 -8.53 -6.97 -19.79
C VAL A 130 -8.20 -5.96 -20.88
N GLU A 131 -8.05 -4.68 -20.52
CA GLU A 131 -7.67 -3.57 -21.38
C GLU A 131 -6.29 -3.82 -22.00
N HIS A 132 -5.32 -4.23 -21.19
CA HIS A 132 -3.98 -4.51 -21.68
C HIS A 132 -3.95 -5.72 -22.62
N VAL A 133 -4.78 -6.74 -22.35
CA VAL A 133 -4.95 -7.88 -23.26
C VAL A 133 -5.57 -7.40 -24.58
N ALA A 134 -6.59 -6.54 -24.52
CA ALA A 134 -7.24 -6.00 -25.70
C ALA A 134 -6.28 -5.15 -26.55
N GLU A 135 -5.50 -4.27 -25.95
CA GLU A 135 -4.45 -3.48 -26.62
C GLU A 135 -3.47 -4.38 -27.39
N ASN A 136 -2.94 -5.41 -26.72
CA ASN A 136 -2.00 -6.36 -27.33
C ASN A 136 -2.63 -7.21 -28.47
N VAL A 137 -3.96 -7.35 -28.51
CA VAL A 137 -4.68 -8.00 -29.61
C VAL A 137 -4.91 -7.03 -30.77
N LEU A 138 -5.20 -5.76 -30.49
CA LEU A 138 -5.47 -4.72 -31.48
C LEU A 138 -4.19 -4.19 -32.17
N GLU A 139 -3.05 -4.24 -31.49
CA GLU A 139 -1.74 -3.84 -32.05
C GLU A 139 -1.06 -4.93 -32.89
N LYS A 140 -1.74 -6.07 -33.11
CA LYS A 140 -1.36 -7.12 -34.07
C LYS A 140 -2.04 -6.93 -35.42
#